data_AF-A0A177EIK2-F1
#
_entry.id   AF-A0A177EIK2-F1
#
_cell.length_a   1.000
_cell.length_b   1.000
_cell.length_c   1.000
_cell.angle_alpha   90.00
_cell.angle_beta   90.00
_cell.angle_gamma   90.00
#
_symmetry.space_group_name_H-M   'P 1'
#
loop_
_entity.id
_entity.type
_entity.pdbx_description
1 polymer ?
#
loop_
_entity_poly.entity_id
_entity_poly.type
_entity_poly.pdbx_seq_one_letter_code
_entity_poly.pdbx_strand_id
1 'polypeptide(L)'
;MKEAGRVQEQRGVPKSVFMYLPNIVGYVRLGLLLASLAAPVRVFVCLYAVSYLLDALDGHLARGLGQVSQLGGILDMSLDRASSTVLAMQVVREHPRLFPLCGAVVVLDLVAHMFCVVNGALTKTSHKAQKVSADRSLVDVTLSVYYNKGVLFATCLLTELFLINVLCPFSVVAGLVMLPVFLFKQVTNVLQLWKAAHSLSTI
;
A
#
# COMPACT_ATOMS: atom_id res chain seq x y z
N MET A 1 -23.92 32.10 47.00
CA MET A 1 -22.81 32.07 46.02
C MET A 1 -23.19 31.11 44.91
N LYS A 2 -23.54 31.62 43.72
CA LYS A 2 -23.81 30.84 42.51
C LYS A 2 -22.59 30.98 41.61
N GLU A 3 -21.86 29.90 41.39
CA GLU A 3 -20.90 29.81 40.30
C GLU A 3 -21.68 29.70 38.99
N ALA A 4 -21.67 30.76 38.19
CA ALA A 4 -22.12 30.75 36.81
C ALA A 4 -20.87 30.66 35.93
N GLY A 5 -20.60 29.45 35.43
CA GLY A 5 -19.61 29.21 34.38
C GLY A 5 -19.91 30.06 33.15
N ARG A 6 -18.90 30.78 32.66
CA ARG A 6 -18.96 31.44 31.37
C ARG A 6 -18.24 30.59 30.32
N VAL A 7 -19.09 30.03 29.46
CA VAL A 7 -18.95 29.97 28.01
C VAL A 7 -17.67 29.31 27.49
N GLN A 8 -17.79 28.00 27.25
CA GLN A 8 -17.06 27.34 26.16
C GLN A 8 -17.54 27.93 24.83
N GLU A 9 -16.66 28.62 24.12
CA GLU A 9 -16.89 28.98 22.73
C GLU A 9 -15.63 28.72 21.91
N GLN A 10 -15.65 27.57 21.21
CA GLN A 10 -15.18 27.37 19.84
C GLN A 10 -15.60 25.95 19.42
N ARG A 11 -16.90 25.73 19.17
CA ARG A 11 -17.34 24.55 18.40
C ARG A 11 -17.28 24.90 16.92
N GLY A 12 -16.07 24.86 16.36
CA GLY A 12 -15.94 24.68 14.92
C GLY A 12 -16.64 23.38 14.54
N VAL A 13 -17.46 23.39 13.49
CA VAL A 13 -18.09 22.18 12.94
C VAL A 13 -16.97 21.14 12.76
N PRO A 14 -17.08 19.94 13.36
CA PRO A 14 -16.04 18.92 13.18
C PRO A 14 -15.89 18.69 11.67
N LYS A 15 -14.69 18.96 11.12
CA LYS A 15 -14.41 18.68 9.72
C LYS A 15 -14.78 17.22 9.45
N SER A 16 -15.64 17.01 8.46
CA SER A 16 -16.00 15.66 8.06
C SER A 16 -14.74 14.88 7.71
N VAL A 17 -14.67 13.60 8.07
CA VAL A 17 -13.49 12.74 7.85
C VAL A 17 -13.10 12.73 6.36
N PHE A 18 -14.06 12.86 5.45
CA PHE A 18 -13.81 13.00 4.01
C PHE A 18 -12.94 14.20 3.63
N MET A 19 -12.92 15.27 4.44
CA MET A 19 -12.19 16.52 4.20
C MET A 19 -10.89 16.61 5.02
N TYR A 20 -10.43 15.50 5.60
CA TYR A 20 -9.11 15.44 6.21
C TYR A 20 -8.04 15.61 5.14
N LEU A 21 -7.00 16.39 5.45
CA LEU A 21 -5.92 16.66 4.51
C LEU A 21 -5.25 15.39 3.96
N PRO A 22 -4.93 14.35 4.75
CA PRO A 22 -4.41 13.09 4.20
C PRO A 22 -5.38 12.41 3.21
N ASN A 23 -6.70 12.48 3.45
CA ASN A 23 -7.69 11.90 2.54
C ASN A 23 -7.79 12.70 1.22
N ILE A 24 -7.68 14.03 1.30
CA ILE A 24 -7.60 14.89 0.12
C ILE A 24 -6.37 14.53 -0.72
N VAL A 25 -5.21 14.32 -0.09
CA VAL A 25 -4.00 13.83 -0.78
C VAL A 25 -4.26 12.48 -1.44
N GLY A 26 -4.94 11.55 -0.76
CA GLY A 26 -5.38 10.28 -1.36
C GLY A 26 -6.27 10.47 -2.61
N TYR A 27 -7.23 11.41 -2.59
CA TYR A 27 -8.04 11.70 -3.77
C TYR A 27 -7.23 12.31 -4.92
N VAL A 28 -6.25 13.15 -4.62
CA VAL A 28 -5.31 13.68 -5.61
C VAL A 28 -4.48 12.55 -6.21
N ARG A 29 -3.96 11.61 -5.40
CA ARG A 29 -3.27 10.39 -5.87
C ARG A 29 -4.14 9.61 -6.86
N LEU A 30 -5.40 9.35 -6.50
CA LEU A 30 -6.34 8.68 -7.38
C LEU A 30 -6.52 9.42 -8.71
N GLY A 31 -6.69 10.74 -8.67
CA GLY A 31 -6.83 11.56 -9.88
C GLY A 31 -5.58 11.51 -10.77
N LEU A 32 -4.38 11.54 -10.18
CA LEU A 32 -3.11 11.41 -10.92
C LEU A 32 -2.96 10.04 -11.57
N LEU A 33 -3.33 8.96 -10.88
CA LEU A 33 -3.31 7.60 -11.43
C LEU A 33 -4.30 7.45 -12.59
N LEU A 34 -5.50 8.02 -12.48
CA LEU A 34 -6.48 7.98 -13.57
C LEU A 34 -6.02 8.81 -14.78
N ALA A 35 -5.44 9.99 -14.54
CA ALA A 35 -4.89 10.83 -15.59
C ALA A 35 -3.71 10.17 -16.31
N SER A 36 -2.89 9.37 -15.60
CA SER A 36 -1.73 8.72 -16.20
C SER A 36 -2.11 7.66 -17.25
N LEU A 37 -3.26 6.99 -17.12
CA LEU A 37 -3.71 5.95 -18.05
C LEU A 37 -3.84 6.43 -19.51
N ALA A 38 -4.21 7.69 -19.72
CA ALA A 38 -4.33 8.30 -21.04
C ALA A 38 -3.02 8.93 -21.55
N ALA A 39 -1.99 8.98 -20.70
CA ALA A 39 -0.77 9.70 -20.99
C ALA A 39 0.23 8.86 -21.81
N PRO A 40 1.10 9.50 -22.61
CA PRO A 40 2.25 8.82 -23.19
C PRO A 40 3.25 8.40 -22.10
N VAL A 41 4.05 7.35 -22.35
CA VAL A 41 4.93 6.70 -21.35
C VAL A 41 5.74 7.69 -20.49
N ARG A 42 6.36 8.71 -21.11
CA ARG A 42 7.17 9.69 -20.37
C ARG A 42 6.34 10.49 -19.35
N VAL A 43 5.14 10.93 -19.76
CA VAL A 43 4.23 11.68 -18.91
C VAL A 43 3.58 10.76 -17.87
N PHE A 44 3.26 9.52 -18.27
CA PHE A 44 2.80 8.47 -17.35
C PHE A 44 3.77 8.31 -16.19
N VAL A 45 5.07 8.12 -16.45
CA VAL A 45 6.08 7.91 -15.40
C VAL A 45 6.15 9.12 -14.46
N CYS A 46 6.05 10.34 -14.97
CA CYS A 46 6.03 11.54 -14.12
C CYS A 46 4.79 11.61 -13.23
N LEU A 47 3.59 11.44 -13.79
CA LEU A 47 2.34 11.47 -13.03
C LEU A 47 2.28 10.34 -11.99
N TYR A 48 2.73 9.15 -12.41
CA TYR A 48 2.86 7.98 -11.55
C TYR A 48 3.82 8.23 -10.39
N ALA A 49 5.03 8.71 -10.66
CA ALA A 49 6.03 9.00 -9.64
C ALA A 49 5.54 10.05 -8.64
N VAL A 50 4.86 11.10 -9.10
CA VAL A 50 4.26 12.09 -8.20
C VAL A 50 3.20 11.45 -7.32
N SER A 51 2.28 10.66 -7.90
CA SER A 51 1.26 9.94 -7.13
C SER A 51 1.86 8.97 -6.09
N TYR A 52 2.92 8.26 -6.48
CA TYR A 52 3.62 7.33 -5.60
C TYR A 52 4.36 8.03 -4.46
N LEU A 53 4.98 9.20 -4.71
CA LEU A 53 5.65 9.96 -3.66
C LEU A 53 4.68 10.63 -2.68
N LEU A 54 3.48 11.00 -3.15
CA LEU A 54 2.43 11.55 -2.30
C LEU A 54 1.92 10.55 -1.24
N ASP A 55 2.04 9.25 -1.50
CA ASP A 55 1.75 8.17 -0.54
C ASP A 55 2.46 8.36 0.79
N ALA A 56 3.79 8.49 0.74
CA ALA A 56 4.59 8.66 1.95
C ALA A 56 4.23 9.94 2.74
N LEU A 57 3.67 10.94 2.05
CA LEU A 57 3.26 12.20 2.66
C LEU A 57 1.93 12.10 3.38
N ASP A 58 0.94 11.37 2.87
CA ASP A 58 -0.39 11.30 3.49
C ASP A 58 -0.32 10.68 4.90
N GLY A 59 0.49 9.64 5.10
CA GLY A 59 0.70 9.01 6.41
C GLY A 59 1.44 9.93 7.38
N HIS A 60 2.39 10.74 6.88
CA HIS A 60 3.07 11.74 7.69
C HIS A 60 2.11 12.85 8.12
N LEU A 61 1.29 13.35 7.20
CA LEU A 61 0.28 14.37 7.46
C LEU A 61 -0.80 13.86 8.43
N ALA A 62 -1.27 12.63 8.28
CA ALA A 62 -2.27 12.03 9.17
C ALA A 62 -1.77 12.00 10.62
N ARG A 63 -0.51 11.60 10.84
CA ARG A 63 0.09 11.56 12.18
C ARG A 63 0.41 12.94 12.72
N GLY A 64 0.97 13.83 11.89
CA GLY A 64 1.35 15.18 12.28
C GLY A 64 0.16 16.08 12.62
N LEU A 65 -0.98 15.89 11.93
CA LEU A 65 -2.20 16.68 12.13
C LEU A 65 -3.22 16.01 13.08
N GLY A 66 -2.92 14.81 13.59
CA GLY A 66 -3.88 14.04 14.39
C GLY A 66 -5.14 13.63 13.62
N GLN A 67 -5.06 13.52 12.30
CA GLN A 67 -6.17 13.20 11.38
C GLN A 67 -6.18 11.73 10.94
N VAL A 68 -5.75 10.82 11.81
CA VAL A 68 -5.75 9.37 11.53
C VAL A 68 -7.19 8.84 11.54
N SER A 69 -7.58 8.09 10.50
CA SER A 69 -8.92 7.52 10.37
C SER A 69 -8.91 6.15 9.70
N GLN A 70 -9.92 5.32 9.98
CA GLN A 70 -10.11 4.02 9.31
C GLN A 70 -10.35 4.19 7.81
N LEU A 71 -11.12 5.21 7.42
CA LEU A 71 -11.34 5.56 6.01
C LEU A 71 -10.01 5.86 5.30
N GLY A 72 -9.17 6.70 5.90
CA GLY A 72 -7.86 7.04 5.34
C GLY A 72 -6.96 5.82 5.23
N GLY A 73 -6.94 4.97 6.26
CA GLY A 73 -6.18 3.71 6.21
C GLY A 73 -6.64 2.77 5.10
N ILE A 74 -7.94 2.60 4.89
CA ILE A 74 -8.46 1.75 3.79
C ILE A 74 -8.19 2.42 2.43
N LEU A 75 -8.36 3.73 2.31
CA LEU A 75 -8.12 4.48 1.08
C LEU A 75 -6.66 4.36 0.63
N ASP A 76 -5.71 4.62 1.52
CA ASP A 76 -4.27 4.51 1.30
C ASP A 76 -3.89 3.11 0.77
N MET A 77 -4.32 2.12 1.54
CA MET A 77 -4.16 0.70 1.26
C MET A 77 -4.75 0.34 -0.13
N SER A 78 -5.97 0.77 -0.45
CA SER A 78 -6.55 0.55 -1.79
C SER A 78 -5.77 1.24 -2.91
N LEU A 79 -5.28 2.47 -2.69
CA LEU A 79 -4.56 3.25 -3.70
C LEU A 79 -3.17 2.71 -4.01
N ASP A 80 -2.48 2.11 -3.04
CA ASP A 80 -1.23 1.40 -3.29
C ASP A 80 -1.42 0.30 -4.34
N ARG A 81 -2.49 -0.49 -4.18
CA ARG A 81 -2.77 -1.60 -5.09
C ARG A 81 -3.23 -1.11 -6.45
N ALA A 82 -4.04 -0.05 -6.48
CA ALA A 82 -4.39 0.61 -7.72
C ALA A 82 -3.13 1.12 -8.45
N SER A 83 -2.18 1.72 -7.73
CA SER A 83 -0.91 2.21 -8.27
C SER A 83 -0.10 1.08 -8.92
N SER A 84 0.21 0.02 -8.18
CA SER A 84 0.98 -1.12 -8.71
C SER A 84 0.26 -1.79 -9.89
N THR A 85 -1.07 -1.86 -9.86
CA THR A 85 -1.88 -2.40 -10.97
C THR A 85 -1.77 -1.53 -12.23
N VAL A 86 -1.90 -0.20 -12.08
CA VAL A 86 -1.77 0.75 -13.19
C VAL A 86 -0.37 0.68 -13.81
N LEU A 87 0.68 0.57 -13.00
CA LEU A 87 2.04 0.38 -13.50
C LEU A 87 2.18 -0.94 -14.26
N ALA A 88 1.69 -2.05 -13.71
CA ALA A 88 1.71 -3.34 -14.38
C ALA A 88 0.94 -3.34 -15.72
N MET A 89 -0.22 -2.67 -15.77
CA MET A 89 -0.98 -2.48 -17.00
C MET A 89 -0.20 -1.71 -18.05
N GLN A 90 0.50 -0.63 -17.65
CA GLN A 90 1.33 0.14 -18.56
C GLN A 90 2.54 -0.66 -19.06
N VAL A 91 3.16 -1.48 -18.21
CA VAL A 91 4.23 -2.42 -18.63
C VAL A 91 3.71 -3.40 -19.67
N VAL A 92 2.52 -3.98 -19.47
CA VAL A 92 1.89 -4.90 -20.44
C VAL A 92 1.56 -4.20 -21.75
N ARG A 93 1.12 -2.95 -21.71
CA ARG A 93 0.82 -2.16 -22.91
C ARG A 93 2.05 -2.01 -23.81
N GLU A 94 3.22 -1.73 -23.23
CA GLU A 94 4.49 -1.59 -23.97
C GLU A 94 5.15 -2.94 -24.27
N HIS A 95 4.95 -3.94 -23.39
CA HIS A 95 5.53 -5.27 -23.49
C HIS A 95 4.46 -6.37 -23.32
N PRO A 96 3.62 -6.64 -24.34
CA PRO A 96 2.50 -7.58 -24.22
C PRO A 96 2.89 -9.01 -23.81
N ARG A 97 4.14 -9.41 -24.11
CA ARG A 97 4.71 -10.71 -23.71
C ARG A 97 4.79 -10.91 -22.19
N LEU A 98 4.81 -9.83 -21.41
CA LEU A 98 4.88 -9.86 -19.95
C LEU A 98 3.50 -10.01 -19.29
N PHE A 99 2.41 -10.03 -20.07
CA PHE A 99 1.05 -10.22 -19.55
C PHE A 99 0.90 -11.34 -18.52
N PRO A 100 1.36 -12.59 -18.75
CA PRO A 100 1.19 -13.65 -17.75
C PRO A 100 1.92 -13.36 -16.45
N LEU A 101 3.10 -12.74 -16.50
CA LEU A 101 3.88 -12.39 -15.30
C LEU A 101 3.22 -11.23 -14.54
N CYS A 102 2.96 -10.11 -15.21
CA CYS A 102 2.33 -8.93 -14.61
C CYS A 102 0.92 -9.27 -14.08
N GLY A 103 0.15 -10.05 -14.83
CA GLY A 103 -1.17 -10.52 -14.41
C GLY A 103 -1.09 -11.39 -13.16
N ALA A 104 -0.18 -12.36 -13.11
CA ALA A 104 0.01 -13.21 -11.93
C ALA A 104 0.41 -12.39 -10.69
N VAL A 105 1.32 -11.42 -10.83
CA VAL A 105 1.76 -10.53 -9.76
C VAL A 105 0.60 -9.70 -9.22
N VAL A 106 -0.19 -9.06 -10.09
CA VAL A 106 -1.35 -8.25 -9.71
C VAL A 106 -2.42 -9.10 -9.02
N VAL A 107 -2.76 -10.26 -9.59
CA VAL A 107 -3.77 -11.15 -9.00
C VAL A 107 -3.31 -11.64 -7.63
N LEU A 108 -2.07 -12.07 -7.50
CA LEU A 108 -1.51 -12.54 -6.24
C LEU A 108 -1.53 -11.43 -5.18
N ASP A 109 -1.08 -10.21 -5.52
CA ASP A 109 -1.05 -9.09 -4.59
C ASP A 109 -2.47 -8.70 -4.11
N LEU A 110 -3.43 -8.61 -5.04
CA LEU A 110 -4.81 -8.28 -4.72
C LEU A 110 -5.45 -9.35 -3.82
N VAL A 111 -5.31 -10.63 -4.17
CA VAL A 111 -5.88 -11.74 -3.39
C VAL A 111 -5.22 -11.81 -2.00
N ALA A 112 -3.90 -11.71 -1.91
CA ALA A 112 -3.18 -11.75 -0.64
C ALA A 112 -3.63 -10.62 0.31
N HIS A 113 -3.73 -9.39 -0.19
CA HIS A 113 -4.18 -8.25 0.62
C HIS A 113 -5.64 -8.38 1.02
N MET A 114 -6.53 -8.82 0.13
CA MET A 114 -7.95 -9.03 0.46
C MET A 114 -8.12 -10.04 1.58
N PHE A 115 -7.40 -11.16 1.53
CA PHE A 115 -7.39 -12.16 2.62
C PHE A 115 -6.88 -11.57 3.92
N CYS A 116 -5.80 -10.79 3.88
CA CYS A 116 -5.24 -10.13 5.07
C CYS A 116 -6.25 -9.15 5.71
N VAL A 117 -6.92 -8.32 4.90
CA VAL A 117 -7.93 -7.37 5.36
C VAL A 117 -9.13 -8.08 5.98
N VAL A 118 -9.67 -9.10 5.30
CA VAL A 118 -10.80 -9.88 5.81
C VAL A 118 -10.44 -10.60 7.11
N ASN A 119 -9.26 -11.23 7.17
CA ASN A 119 -8.77 -11.87 8.39
C ASN A 119 -8.64 -10.86 9.54
N GLY A 120 -8.10 -9.67 9.29
CA GLY A 120 -8.01 -8.60 10.29
C GLY A 120 -9.38 -8.12 10.78
N ALA A 121 -10.37 -8.03 9.88
CA ALA A 121 -11.73 -7.62 10.22
C ALA A 121 -12.48 -8.69 11.06
N LEU A 122 -12.33 -9.98 10.71
CA LEU A 122 -13.05 -11.08 11.35
C LEU A 122 -12.44 -11.50 12.70
N THR A 123 -11.12 -11.49 12.82
CA THR A 123 -10.44 -11.99 14.04
C THR A 123 -10.53 -11.03 15.22
N LYS A 124 -11.05 -9.79 15.06
CA LYS A 124 -11.11 -8.73 16.10
C LYS A 124 -9.79 -8.52 16.88
N THR A 125 -8.67 -9.01 16.36
CA THR A 125 -7.38 -8.86 17.02
C THR A 125 -6.83 -7.48 16.65
N SER A 126 -7.12 -6.50 17.51
CA SER A 126 -6.26 -5.33 17.65
C SER A 126 -4.81 -5.82 17.70
N HIS A 127 -3.89 -5.16 16.99
CA HIS A 127 -2.47 -5.49 16.72
C HIS A 127 -1.58 -5.97 17.90
N LYS A 128 -2.13 -6.25 19.07
CA LYS A 128 -1.49 -6.66 20.31
C LYS A 128 -1.79 -8.11 20.76
N ALA A 129 -2.57 -8.89 20.01
CA ALA A 129 -3.05 -10.20 20.50
C ALA A 129 -2.89 -11.38 19.52
N GLN A 130 -1.96 -11.33 18.56
CA GLN A 130 -1.42 -12.58 18.02
C GLN A 130 -0.23 -12.98 18.88
N LYS A 131 -0.50 -13.59 20.04
CA LYS A 131 0.53 -14.31 20.80
C LYS A 131 1.06 -15.39 19.87
N VAL A 132 2.23 -15.10 19.32
CA VAL A 132 3.10 -15.99 18.56
C VAL A 132 3.22 -17.29 19.36
N SER A 133 2.60 -18.35 18.86
CA SER A 133 2.88 -19.72 19.26
C SER A 133 4.39 -19.94 19.14
N ALA A 134 5.00 -20.53 20.17
CA ALA A 134 6.44 -20.61 20.38
C ALA A 134 7.22 -21.46 19.34
N ASP A 135 6.58 -21.88 18.26
CA ASP A 135 7.20 -22.54 17.12
C ASP A 135 7.44 -21.50 16.02
N ARG A 136 8.66 -20.96 15.94
CA ARG A 136 9.02 -19.90 14.97
C ARG A 136 9.19 -20.53 13.59
N SER A 137 8.08 -20.72 12.90
CA SER A 137 8.08 -21.10 11.49
C SER A 137 8.90 -20.09 10.67
N LEU A 138 9.59 -20.55 9.62
CA LEU A 138 10.32 -19.67 8.69
C LEU A 138 9.40 -18.59 8.08
N VAL A 139 8.10 -18.87 7.98
CA VAL A 139 7.06 -17.95 7.51
C VAL A 139 6.93 -16.75 8.46
N ASP A 140 6.86 -17.00 9.77
CA ASP A 140 6.71 -15.93 10.76
C ASP A 140 7.94 -15.03 10.84
N VAL A 141 9.14 -15.62 10.75
CA VAL A 141 10.39 -14.86 10.72
C VAL A 141 10.44 -13.98 9.46
N THR A 142 10.12 -14.55 8.30
CA THR A 142 10.14 -13.81 7.02
C THR A 142 9.16 -12.64 7.03
N LEU A 143 7.92 -12.87 7.48
CA LEU A 143 6.91 -11.82 7.57
C LEU A 143 7.27 -10.77 8.63
N SER A 144 7.89 -11.16 9.74
CA SER A 144 8.37 -10.23 10.77
C SER A 144 9.43 -9.27 10.21
N VAL A 145 10.39 -9.79 9.43
CA VAL A 145 11.39 -8.96 8.73
C VAL A 145 10.72 -8.03 7.72
N TYR A 146 9.78 -8.57 6.93
CA TYR A 146 9.05 -7.80 5.92
C TYR A 146 8.25 -6.63 6.51
N TYR A 147 7.57 -6.83 7.66
CA TYR A 147 6.78 -5.80 8.32
C TYR A 147 7.60 -4.75 9.09
N ASN A 148 8.94 -4.84 9.09
CA ASN A 148 9.76 -3.74 9.54
C ASN A 148 9.55 -2.54 8.60
N LYS A 149 9.20 -1.36 9.15
CA LYS A 149 8.83 -0.16 8.38
C LYS A 149 9.85 0.20 7.28
N GLY A 150 11.15 0.08 7.58
CA GLY A 150 12.21 0.38 6.61
C GLY A 150 12.29 -0.64 5.49
N VAL A 151 12.18 -1.93 5.83
CA VAL A 151 12.21 -3.04 4.87
C VAL A 151 10.98 -3.02 3.97
N LEU A 152 9.80 -2.77 4.54
CA LEU A 152 8.55 -2.65 3.80
C LEU A 152 8.64 -1.54 2.75
N PHE A 153 9.00 -0.33 3.18
CA PHE A 153 9.13 0.82 2.29
C PHE A 153 10.16 0.58 1.19
N ALA A 154 11.36 0.09 1.54
CA ALA A 154 12.41 -0.20 0.58
C ALA A 154 11.99 -1.28 -0.43
N THR A 155 11.31 -2.34 0.05
CA THR A 155 10.86 -3.44 -0.81
C THR A 155 9.80 -2.98 -1.80
N CYS A 156 8.84 -2.17 -1.35
CA CYS A 156 7.83 -1.56 -2.22
C CYS A 156 8.48 -0.62 -3.24
N LEU A 157 9.32 0.31 -2.79
CA LEU A 157 9.99 1.27 -3.66
C LEU A 157 10.86 0.59 -4.73
N LEU A 158 11.66 -0.40 -4.36
CA LEU A 158 12.53 -1.11 -5.30
C LEU A 158 11.75 -2.01 -6.27
N THR A 159 10.62 -2.57 -5.83
CA THR A 159 9.70 -3.32 -6.70
C THR A 159 9.08 -2.42 -7.77
N GLU A 160 8.64 -1.24 -7.37
CA GLU A 160 8.09 -0.22 -8.25
C GLU A 160 9.13 0.31 -9.23
N LEU A 161 10.34 0.61 -8.75
CA LEU A 161 11.46 1.02 -9.59
C LEU A 161 11.89 -0.07 -10.57
N PHE A 162 11.82 -1.35 -10.17
CA PHE A 162 12.08 -2.47 -11.08
C PHE A 162 11.10 -2.46 -12.25
N LEU A 163 9.79 -2.33 -11.99
CA LEU A 163 8.78 -2.27 -13.04
C LEU A 163 8.90 -1.01 -13.91
N ILE A 164 9.26 0.14 -13.33
CA ILE A 164 9.57 1.35 -14.09
C ILE A 164 10.80 1.14 -15.00
N ASN A 165 11.84 0.46 -14.53
CA ASN A 165 13.01 0.13 -15.36
C ASN A 165 12.68 -0.89 -16.45
N VAL A 166 11.70 -1.78 -16.23
CA VAL A 166 11.18 -2.65 -17.30
C VAL A 166 10.41 -1.83 -18.33
N LEU A 167 9.57 -0.88 -17.91
CA LEU A 167 8.78 -0.01 -18.78
C LEU A 167 9.64 0.98 -19.59
N CYS A 168 10.62 1.60 -18.94
CA CYS A 168 11.49 2.62 -19.52
C CYS A 168 12.94 2.32 -19.06
N PRO A 169 13.66 1.45 -19.77
CA PRO A 169 14.96 0.96 -19.33
C PRO A 169 16.00 2.07 -19.28
N PHE A 170 16.55 2.29 -18.08
CA PHE A 170 17.64 3.22 -17.84
C PHE A 170 18.94 2.50 -17.43
N SER A 171 18.88 1.29 -16.86
CA SER A 171 20.07 0.49 -16.54
C SER A 171 19.77 -0.99 -16.37
N VAL A 172 20.50 -1.85 -17.10
CA VAL A 172 20.42 -3.31 -16.97
C VAL A 172 20.95 -3.76 -15.61
N VAL A 173 22.07 -3.17 -15.15
CA VAL A 173 22.67 -3.50 -13.85
C VAL A 173 21.70 -3.18 -12.71
N ALA A 174 21.02 -2.03 -12.77
CA ALA A 174 20.01 -1.68 -11.78
C ALA A 174 18.85 -2.69 -11.78
N GLY A 175 18.39 -3.11 -12.96
CA GLY A 175 17.36 -4.15 -13.10
C GLY A 175 17.76 -5.47 -12.44
N LEU A 176 19.01 -5.92 -12.65
CA LEU A 176 19.53 -7.15 -12.02
C LEU A 176 19.65 -7.04 -10.49
N VAL A 177 19.99 -5.85 -9.97
CA VAL A 177 20.06 -5.60 -8.52
C VAL A 177 18.67 -5.55 -7.88
N MET A 178 17.67 -5.00 -8.58
CA MET A 178 16.30 -4.87 -8.06
C MET A 178 15.49 -6.17 -8.20
N LEU A 179 15.84 -7.05 -9.15
CA LEU A 179 15.13 -8.30 -9.42
C LEU A 179 14.98 -9.21 -8.17
N PRO A 180 16.03 -9.46 -7.36
CA PRO A 180 15.88 -10.23 -6.13
C PRO A 180 14.84 -9.63 -5.15
N VAL A 181 14.76 -8.30 -5.07
CA VAL A 181 13.80 -7.61 -4.21
C VAL A 181 12.38 -7.75 -4.74
N PHE A 182 12.21 -7.63 -6.06
CA PHE A 182 10.94 -7.90 -6.74
C PHE A 182 10.45 -9.34 -6.46
N LEU A 183 11.33 -10.34 -6.58
CA LEU A 183 11.01 -11.74 -6.29
C LEU A 183 10.69 -11.96 -4.81
N PHE A 184 11.46 -11.35 -3.92
CA PHE A 184 11.19 -11.38 -2.48
C PHE A 184 9.80 -10.84 -2.16
N LYS A 185 9.38 -9.74 -2.78
CA LYS A 185 8.02 -9.21 -2.63
C LYS A 185 6.95 -10.22 -3.05
N GLN A 186 7.16 -10.96 -4.15
CA GLN A 186 6.21 -12.00 -4.56
C GLN A 186 6.13 -13.14 -3.55
N VAL A 187 7.27 -13.57 -3.00
CA VAL A 187 7.29 -14.58 -1.91
C VAL A 187 6.51 -14.06 -0.70
N THR A 188 6.70 -12.81 -0.29
CA THR A 188 5.95 -12.26 0.85
C THR A 188 4.44 -12.22 0.60
N ASN A 189 3.98 -11.94 -0.62
CA ASN A 189 2.56 -11.98 -0.96
C ASN A 189 1.98 -13.41 -0.84
N VAL A 190 2.72 -14.43 -1.30
CA VAL A 190 2.30 -15.84 -1.12
C VAL A 190 2.22 -16.19 0.38
N LEU A 191 3.24 -15.80 1.16
CA LEU A 191 3.28 -16.09 2.60
C LEU A 191 2.15 -15.37 3.36
N GLN A 192 1.82 -14.13 2.98
CA GLN A 192 0.69 -13.38 3.53
C GLN A 192 -0.63 -14.08 3.25
N LEU A 193 -0.85 -14.51 1.99
CA LEU A 193 -2.04 -15.24 1.59
C LEU A 193 -2.16 -16.56 2.37
N TRP A 194 -1.09 -17.35 2.42
CA TRP A 194 -1.08 -18.63 3.13
C TRP A 194 -1.41 -18.46 4.62
N LYS A 195 -0.76 -17.50 5.29
CA LYS A 195 -0.99 -17.24 6.72
C LYS A 195 -2.41 -16.76 6.99
N ALA A 196 -2.94 -15.86 6.17
CA ALA A 196 -4.30 -15.35 6.31
C ALA A 196 -5.34 -16.47 6.05
N ALA A 197 -5.14 -17.28 5.01
CA ALA A 197 -6.03 -18.40 4.69
C ALA A 197 -6.02 -19.47 5.80
N HIS A 198 -4.85 -19.81 6.34
CA HIS A 198 -4.74 -20.76 7.44
C HIS A 198 -5.46 -20.26 8.70
N SER A 199 -5.25 -18.98 9.05
CA SER A 199 -5.97 -18.33 10.15
C SER A 199 -7.49 -18.41 9.96
N LEU A 200 -7.99 -18.01 8.78
CA LEU A 200 -9.43 -18.07 8.46
C LEU A 200 -10.01 -19.48 8.47
N SER A 201 -9.23 -20.52 8.13
CA SER A 201 -9.68 -21.91 8.18
C SER A 201 -9.92 -22.46 9.59
N THR A 202 -9.43 -21.74 10.61
CA THR A 202 -9.50 -22.16 12.02
C THR A 202 -10.54 -21.37 12.83
N ILE A 203 -11.27 -20.44 12.20
CA ILE A 203 -12.35 -19.63 12.78
C ILE A 203 -13.68 -20.32 12.54
#